data_AF-A0A157PU49-F1
#
_entry.id   AF-A0A157PU49-F1
#
_cell.length_a   1.000
_cell.length_b   1.000
_cell.length_c   1.000
_cell.angle_alpha   90.00
_cell.angle_beta   90.00
_cell.angle_gamma   90.00
#
_symmetry.space_group_name_H-M   'P 1'
#
loop_
_entity.id
_entity.type
_entity.pdbx_description
1 polymer ?
#
loop_
_entity_poly.entity_id
_entity_poly.type
_entity_poly.pdbx_seq_one_letter_code
_entity_poly.pdbx_strand_id
1 'polypeptide(L)'
;MHEQMARMYEAARAAGRLSGEADQTDLARLLNVAPQNVHNWEKRGPSKDALLDAQAAFGVNATWVTTGSGPMFVGGAAPATDEKWPFARLDLRRIQRLSPDERAYVEGKLEAVIEAVEARIQEQKSGQHAA
;
A
#
# COMPACT_ATOMS: atom_id res chain seq x y z
N MET A 1 -14.32 4.97 -17.65
CA MET A 1 -13.27 3.92 -17.61
C MET A 1 -13.50 3.07 -16.36
N HIS A 2 -13.45 1.75 -16.50
CA HIS A 2 -13.59 0.80 -15.39
C HIS A 2 -12.46 0.99 -14.38
N GLU A 3 -12.76 0.92 -13.08
CA GLU A 3 -11.79 1.22 -12.01
C GLU A 3 -10.54 0.33 -12.06
N GLN A 4 -10.71 -0.97 -12.34
CA GLN A 4 -9.58 -1.90 -12.51
C GLN A 4 -8.68 -1.50 -13.69
N MET A 5 -9.23 -0.95 -14.77
CA MET A 5 -8.39 -0.45 -15.88
C MET A 5 -7.66 0.83 -15.50
N ALA A 6 -8.29 1.72 -14.73
CA ALA A 6 -7.61 2.91 -14.19
C ALA A 6 -6.37 2.51 -13.37
N ARG A 7 -6.53 1.54 -12.46
CA ARG A 7 -5.43 0.97 -11.65
C ARG A 7 -4.38 0.26 -12.50
N MET A 8 -4.78 -0.52 -13.50
CA MET A 8 -3.84 -1.19 -14.40
C MET A 8 -2.98 -0.17 -15.17
N TYR A 9 -3.57 0.90 -15.70
CA TYR A 9 -2.83 1.97 -16.37
C TYR A 9 -1.91 2.73 -15.42
N GLU A 10 -2.39 3.04 -14.21
CA GLU A 10 -1.57 3.64 -13.15
C GLU A 10 -0.32 2.81 -12.87
N ALA A 11 -0.48 1.50 -12.61
CA ALA A 11 0.63 0.61 -12.34
C ALA A 11 1.58 0.48 -13.54
N ALA A 12 1.04 0.41 -14.76
CA ALA A 12 1.86 0.29 -15.96
C ALA A 12 2.67 1.57 -16.25
N ARG A 13 2.13 2.76 -15.96
CA ARG A 13 2.88 4.03 -15.99
C ARG A 13 3.92 4.09 -14.88
N ALA A 14 3.57 3.69 -13.65
CA ALA A 14 4.50 3.66 -12.52
C ALA A 14 5.67 2.69 -12.75
N ALA A 15 5.44 1.60 -13.50
CA ALA A 15 6.47 0.68 -13.96
C ALA A 15 7.28 1.19 -15.18
N GLY A 16 7.03 2.42 -15.65
CA GLY A 16 7.68 3.02 -16.81
C GLY A 16 7.36 2.31 -18.12
N ARG A 17 6.23 1.59 -18.20
CA ARG A 17 5.84 0.82 -19.40
C ARG A 17 4.91 1.60 -20.32
N LEU A 18 4.18 2.58 -19.79
CA LEU A 18 3.27 3.43 -20.55
C LEU A 18 3.64 4.90 -20.42
N SER A 19 3.38 5.66 -21.48
CA SER A 19 3.78 7.06 -21.63
C SER A 19 2.77 8.07 -21.06
N GLY A 20 1.49 7.70 -20.96
CA GLY A 20 0.39 8.60 -20.65
C GLY A 20 -0.35 9.13 -21.89
N GLU A 21 0.23 9.03 -23.08
CA GLU A 21 -0.32 9.61 -24.31
C GLU A 21 -1.09 8.59 -25.17
N ALA A 22 -0.56 7.37 -25.27
CA ALA A 22 -1.09 6.31 -26.14
C ALA A 22 -1.36 5.00 -25.38
N ASP A 23 -1.73 5.11 -24.11
CA ASP A 23 -1.73 4.00 -23.15
C ASP A 23 -2.56 2.79 -23.56
N GLN A 24 -3.70 2.98 -24.21
CA GLN A 24 -4.51 1.85 -24.68
C GLN A 24 -3.76 1.02 -25.73
N THR A 25 -3.11 1.68 -26.68
CA THR A 25 -2.32 1.03 -27.74
C THR A 25 -1.05 0.42 -27.17
N ASP A 26 -0.37 1.15 -26.29
CA ASP A 26 0.86 0.70 -25.65
C ASP A 26 0.62 -0.51 -24.75
N LEU A 27 -0.48 -0.53 -23.98
CA LEU A 27 -0.88 -1.67 -23.17
C LEU A 27 -1.26 -2.87 -24.04
N ALA A 28 -1.99 -2.65 -25.14
CA ALA A 28 -2.32 -3.73 -26.07
C ALA A 28 -1.06 -4.39 -26.65
N ARG A 29 -0.07 -3.58 -27.03
CA ARG A 29 1.24 -4.06 -27.52
C ARG A 29 2.01 -4.78 -26.42
N LEU A 30 2.05 -4.23 -25.22
CA LEU A 30 2.75 -4.79 -24.07
C LEU A 30 2.22 -6.19 -23.70
N LEU A 31 0.90 -6.36 -23.73
CA LEU A 31 0.23 -7.61 -23.39
C LEU A 31 0.01 -8.53 -24.59
N ASN A 32 0.47 -8.14 -25.79
CA ASN A 32 0.28 -8.88 -27.03
C ASN A 32 -1.20 -9.24 -27.31
N VAL A 33 -2.10 -8.27 -27.13
CA VAL A 33 -3.53 -8.40 -27.39
C VAL A 33 -4.01 -7.39 -28.42
N ALA A 34 -5.18 -7.63 -29.02
CA ALA A 34 -5.79 -6.64 -29.91
C ALA A 34 -6.21 -5.38 -29.12
N PRO A 35 -6.04 -4.15 -29.66
CA PRO A 35 -6.48 -2.90 -29.00
C PRO A 35 -7.97 -2.88 -28.63
N GLN A 36 -8.79 -3.61 -29.39
CA GLN A 36 -10.21 -3.80 -29.11
C GLN A 36 -10.47 -4.55 -27.79
N ASN A 37 -9.58 -5.46 -27.38
CA ASN A 37 -9.70 -6.14 -26.09
C ASN A 37 -9.52 -5.14 -24.96
N VAL A 38 -8.52 -4.28 -25.05
CA VAL A 38 -8.28 -3.21 -24.06
C VAL A 38 -9.45 -2.23 -24.01
N HIS A 39 -10.00 -1.80 -25.16
CA HIS A 39 -11.22 -0.99 -25.22
C HIS A 39 -12.41 -1.65 -24.51
N ASN A 40 -12.56 -2.96 -24.69
CA ASN A 40 -13.61 -3.73 -24.05
C ASN A 40 -13.40 -3.79 -22.53
N TRP A 41 -12.15 -3.92 -22.07
CA TRP A 41 -11.79 -3.91 -20.65
C TRP A 41 -12.01 -2.54 -20.02
N GLU A 42 -11.77 -1.44 -20.73
CA GLU A 42 -12.05 -0.08 -20.24
C GLU A 42 -13.52 0.16 -19.94
N LYS A 43 -14.41 -0.60 -20.58
CA LYS A 43 -15.86 -0.52 -20.36
C LYS A 43 -16.34 -1.51 -19.30
N ARG A 44 -15.81 -2.73 -19.29
CA ARG A 44 -16.38 -3.88 -18.55
C ARG A 44 -15.46 -4.46 -17.47
N GLY A 45 -14.22 -4.00 -17.41
CA GLY A 45 -13.16 -4.59 -16.61
C GLY A 45 -12.38 -5.67 -17.37
N PRO A 46 -11.10 -5.88 -17.01
CA PRO A 46 -10.28 -6.95 -17.56
C PRO A 46 -10.75 -8.33 -17.07
N SER A 47 -10.44 -9.38 -17.83
CA SER A 47 -10.62 -10.76 -17.37
C SER A 47 -9.54 -11.14 -16.34
N LYS A 48 -9.72 -12.28 -15.66
CA LYS A 48 -8.68 -12.85 -14.79
C LYS A 48 -7.38 -13.11 -15.54
N ASP A 49 -7.46 -13.63 -16.76
CA ASP A 49 -6.28 -13.89 -17.59
C ASP A 49 -5.55 -12.58 -17.92
N ALA A 50 -6.27 -11.52 -18.29
CA ALA A 50 -5.67 -10.21 -18.54
C ALA A 50 -4.96 -9.62 -17.31
N LEU A 51 -5.47 -9.88 -16.09
CA LEU A 51 -4.81 -9.48 -14.85
C LEU A 51 -3.50 -10.28 -14.62
N LEU A 52 -3.49 -11.57 -14.93
CA LEU A 52 -2.30 -12.41 -14.82
C LEU A 52 -1.25 -12.03 -15.88
N ASP A 53 -1.68 -11.73 -17.10
CA ASP A 53 -0.80 -11.26 -18.18
C ASP A 53 -0.14 -9.93 -17.80
N ALA A 54 -0.92 -8.99 -17.23
CA ALA A 54 -0.41 -7.74 -16.71
C ALA A 54 0.61 -7.95 -15.58
N GLN A 55 0.31 -8.84 -14.64
CA GLN A 55 1.23 -9.21 -13.56
C GLN A 55 2.54 -9.78 -14.12
N ALA A 56 2.47 -10.67 -15.12
CA ALA A 56 3.65 -11.24 -15.75
C ALA A 56 4.47 -10.20 -16.55
N ALA A 57 3.79 -9.28 -17.25
CA ALA A 57 4.44 -8.33 -18.14
C ALA A 57 5.15 -7.19 -17.40
N PHE A 58 4.58 -6.69 -16.29
CA PHE A 58 5.13 -5.53 -15.59
C PHE A 58 5.05 -5.60 -14.05
N GLY A 59 4.80 -6.79 -13.50
CA GLY A 59 4.93 -7.06 -12.06
C GLY A 59 3.80 -6.52 -11.20
N VAL A 60 2.70 -6.01 -11.79
CA VAL A 60 1.57 -5.49 -11.01
C VAL A 60 0.89 -6.60 -10.22
N ASN A 61 0.47 -6.31 -9.00
CA ASN A 61 -0.29 -7.24 -8.19
C ASN A 61 -1.75 -7.29 -8.67
N ALA A 62 -2.18 -8.44 -9.20
CA ALA A 62 -3.55 -8.62 -9.68
C ALA A 62 -4.61 -8.31 -8.60
N THR A 63 -4.35 -8.66 -7.33
CA THR A 63 -5.24 -8.35 -6.20
C THR A 63 -5.39 -6.85 -6.00
N TRP A 64 -4.31 -6.08 -6.14
CA TRP A 64 -4.37 -4.63 -6.04
C TRP A 64 -5.13 -4.00 -7.21
N VAL A 65 -4.97 -4.51 -8.43
CA VAL A 65 -5.77 -4.05 -9.58
C VAL A 65 -7.25 -4.34 -9.37
N THR A 66 -7.61 -5.51 -8.83
CA THR A 66 -9.01 -5.87 -8.56
C THR A 66 -9.61 -5.05 -7.42
N THR A 67 -8.91 -4.92 -6.29
CA THR A 67 -9.50 -4.43 -5.02
C THR A 67 -9.03 -3.03 -4.60
N GLY A 68 -7.94 -2.54 -5.18
CA GLY A 68 -7.23 -1.33 -4.71
C GLY A 68 -6.47 -1.50 -3.40
N SER A 69 -6.46 -2.71 -2.82
CA SER A 69 -5.83 -2.98 -1.52
C SER A 69 -4.53 -3.77 -1.65
N GLY A 70 -3.59 -3.51 -0.75
CA GLY A 70 -2.27 -4.15 -0.72
C GLY A 70 -1.22 -3.44 -1.60
N PRO A 71 -0.05 -4.08 -1.82
CA PRO A 71 1.01 -3.49 -2.64
C PRO A 71 0.62 -3.46 -4.12
N MET A 72 0.92 -2.35 -4.78
CA MET A 72 0.72 -2.17 -6.24
C MET A 72 1.48 -3.20 -7.06
N PHE A 73 2.70 -3.57 -6.65
CA PHE A 73 3.55 -4.55 -7.33
C PHE A 73 3.77 -5.81 -6.49
N VAL A 74 3.91 -6.96 -7.15
CA VAL A 74 4.27 -8.22 -6.50
C VAL A 74 5.63 -8.07 -5.80
N GLY A 75 5.70 -8.48 -4.54
CA GLY A 75 6.92 -8.32 -3.72
C GLY A 75 7.18 -6.90 -3.22
N GLY A 76 6.33 -5.93 -3.57
CA GLY A 76 6.35 -4.60 -2.95
C GLY A 76 5.87 -4.67 -1.51
N ALA A 77 6.43 -3.82 -0.65
CA ALA A 77 5.78 -3.54 0.63
C ALA A 77 4.41 -2.93 0.32
N ALA A 78 3.35 -3.39 0.99
CA ALA A 78 2.07 -2.69 0.94
C ALA A 78 2.32 -1.21 1.25
N PRO A 79 1.65 -0.25 0.57
CA PRO A 79 1.67 1.11 1.08
C PRO A 79 1.24 0.99 2.53
N ALA A 80 2.15 1.35 3.45
CA ALA A 80 1.82 1.40 4.86
C ALA A 80 0.54 2.21 4.92
N THR A 81 -0.55 1.58 5.36
CA THR A 81 -1.76 2.31 5.73
C THR A 81 -1.28 3.50 6.53
N ASP A 82 -1.64 4.70 6.08
CA ASP A 82 -1.07 6.00 6.46
C ASP A 82 -1.44 6.38 7.91
N GLU A 83 -1.14 5.49 8.86
CA GLU A 83 -0.93 5.80 10.27
C GLU A 83 0.51 6.29 10.37
N LYS A 84 0.71 7.58 10.11
CA LYS A 84 1.98 8.28 10.31
C LYS A 84 2.54 7.88 11.66
N TRP A 85 3.69 7.20 11.63
CA TRP A 85 4.48 6.85 12.79
C TRP A 85 4.46 7.99 13.83
N PRO A 86 3.91 7.76 15.04
CA PRO A 86 3.53 8.85 15.94
C PRO A 86 4.72 9.51 16.64
N PHE A 87 5.93 8.97 16.49
CA PHE A 87 7.13 9.45 17.16
C PHE A 87 8.05 10.20 16.20
N ALA A 88 7.99 11.52 16.22
CA ALA A 88 8.84 12.38 15.38
C ALA A 88 10.35 12.19 15.62
N ARG A 89 10.75 11.74 16.81
CA ARG A 89 12.17 11.57 17.21
C ARG A 89 12.69 10.14 17.10
N LEU A 90 11.81 9.16 16.86
CA LEU A 90 12.18 7.76 16.73
C LEU A 90 12.13 7.39 15.26
N ASP A 91 13.26 6.99 14.69
CA ASP A 91 13.31 6.47 13.33
C ASP A 91 12.96 4.98 13.33
N LEU A 92 11.90 4.60 12.62
CA LEU A 92 11.48 3.22 12.44
C LEU A 92 12.61 2.33 11.91
N ARG A 93 13.47 2.85 11.04
CA ARG A 93 14.61 2.12 10.46
C ARG A 93 15.64 1.75 11.52
N ARG A 94 15.76 2.55 12.59
CA ARG A 94 16.65 2.24 13.70
C ARG A 94 16.12 1.08 14.53
N ILE A 95 14.80 1.07 14.79
CA ILE A 95 14.14 -0.01 15.54
C ILE A 95 14.24 -1.34 14.79
N GLN A 96 14.01 -1.33 13.47
CA GLN A 96 14.06 -2.54 12.64
C GLN A 96 15.43 -3.22 12.62
N ARG A 97 16.51 -2.47 12.85
CA ARG A 97 17.89 -3.01 12.90
C ARG A 97 18.25 -3.65 14.24
N LEU A 98 17.46 -3.45 15.28
CA LEU A 98 17.70 -4.08 16.58
C LEU A 98 17.43 -5.58 16.49
N SER A 99 18.27 -6.34 17.19
CA SER A 99 18.06 -7.77 17.42
C SER A 99 16.75 -8.01 18.22
N PRO A 100 16.23 -9.24 18.23
CA PRO A 100 15.02 -9.57 18.98
C PRO A 100 15.10 -9.17 20.46
N ASP A 101 16.22 -9.45 21.13
CA ASP A 101 16.40 -9.16 22.57
C ASP A 101 16.48 -7.66 22.85
N GLU A 102 17.19 -6.91 22.01
CA GLU A 102 17.27 -5.45 22.12
C GLU A 102 15.92 -4.79 21.88
N ARG A 103 15.11 -5.35 20.96
CA ARG A 103 13.76 -4.87 20.69
C ARG A 103 12.82 -5.14 21.86
N ALA A 104 12.85 -6.36 22.41
CA ALA A 104 12.05 -6.71 23.60
C ALA A 104 12.38 -5.79 24.79
N TYR A 105 13.66 -5.44 24.97
CA TYR A 105 14.06 -4.46 25.97
C TYR A 105 13.45 -3.07 25.74
N VAL A 106 13.47 -2.57 24.49
CA VAL A 106 12.87 -1.28 24.13
C VAL A 106 11.35 -1.30 24.32
N GLU A 107 10.69 -2.39 23.93
CA GLU A 107 9.24 -2.59 24.08
C GLU A 107 8.83 -2.51 25.56
N GLY A 108 9.49 -3.27 26.44
CA GLY A 108 9.16 -3.23 27.87
C GLY A 108 9.41 -1.85 28.52
N LYS A 109 10.41 -1.10 28.04
CA LYS A 109 10.62 0.29 28.50
C LYS A 109 9.54 1.23 28.01
N LEU A 110 9.09 1.09 26.77
CA LEU A 110 8.03 1.92 26.20
C LEU A 110 6.68 1.63 26.90
N GLU A 111 6.37 0.37 27.15
CA GLU A 111 5.15 -0.06 27.85
C GLU A 111 5.06 0.57 29.25
N ALA A 112 6.12 0.45 30.07
CA ALA A 112 6.14 1.05 31.40
C ALA A 112 5.96 2.59 31.38
N VAL A 113 6.46 3.27 30.33
CA VAL A 113 6.26 4.72 30.18
C VAL A 113 4.83 5.06 29.77
N ILE A 114 4.22 4.25 28.89
CA ILE A 114 2.81 4.41 28.48
C ILE A 114 1.90 4.27 29.71
N GLU A 115 2.07 3.20 30.49
CA GLU A 115 1.28 2.97 31.71
C GLU A 115 1.37 4.16 32.69
N ALA A 116 2.58 4.69 32.91
CA ALA A 116 2.78 5.85 33.78
C ALA A 116 2.08 7.12 33.25
N VAL A 117 2.07 7.33 31.93
CA VAL A 117 1.38 8.45 31.30
C VAL A 117 -0.14 8.29 31.39
N GLU A 118 -0.66 7.09 31.16
CA GLU A 118 -2.09 6.78 31.25
C GLU A 118 -2.61 6.98 32.67
N ALA A 119 -1.89 6.49 33.68
CA ALA A 119 -2.24 6.70 35.08
C ALA A 119 -2.36 8.20 35.41
N ARG A 120 -1.38 9.01 34.99
CA ARG A 120 -1.41 10.46 35.17
C ARG A 120 -2.60 11.13 34.48
N ILE A 121 -2.95 10.68 33.27
CA ILE A 121 -4.12 11.20 32.54
C ILE A 121 -5.42 10.86 33.29
N GLN A 122 -5.53 9.66 33.88
CA GLN A 122 -6.71 9.28 34.65
C GLN A 122 -6.86 10.08 35.95
N GLU A 123 -5.77 10.34 36.67
CA GLU A 123 -5.76 11.20 37.86
C GLU A 123 -6.19 12.64 37.54
N GLN A 124 -5.73 13.20 36.41
CA GLN A 124 -6.14 14.54 35.97
C GLN A 124 -7.63 14.62 35.64
N LYS A 125 -8.18 13.57 35.00
CA LYS A 125 -9.61 13.50 34.66
C LYS A 125 -10.49 13.35 35.90
N SER A 126 -10.09 12.56 36.89
CA SER A 126 -10.86 12.36 38.13
C SER A 126 -10.85 13.61 39.02
N GLY A 127 -9.75 14.35 39.09
CA GLY A 127 -9.68 15.63 39.80
C GLY A 127 -10.51 16.76 39.17
N GLN A 128 -10.74 16.71 37.85
CA GLN A 128 -11.49 17.74 37.11
C GLN A 128 -13.02 17.54 37.16
N HIS A 129 -13.51 16.40 37.66
CA HIS A 129 -14.94 16.13 37.88
C HIS A 129 -15.37 16.29 39.35
N ALA A 130 -14.43 16.60 40.26
CA ALA A 130 -14.68 16.75 41.69
C ALA A 130 -14.70 18.21 42.18
N ALA A 131 -14.60 19.19 41.27
CA ALA A 131 -14.67 20.63 41.52
C ALA A 131 -15.83 21.24 40.73
#